data_AF-C3ZLE3-F1
#
_entry.id   AF-C3ZLE3-F1
#
_cell.length_a   1.000
_cell.length_b   1.000
_cell.length_c   1.000
_cell.angle_alpha   90.00
_cell.angle_beta   90.00
_cell.angle_gamma   90.00
#
_symmetry.space_group_name_H-M   'P 1'
#
loop_
_entity.id
_entity.type
_entity.pdbx_description
1 polymer ?
#
loop_
_entity_poly.entity_id
_entity_poly.type
_entity_poly.pdbx_seq_one_letter_code
_entity_poly.pdbx_strand_id
1 'polypeptide(L)'
;MRQRQVYFAVILAATLAVISGAVITGVCENDIQCIAGGTRDSCCSRWSPLGAVYVCKTMGKRGEPCHVKAEALPYPLDGKHRFWHCPCMEGLMCVSGDGARVGMCM
;
A
#
# COMPACT_ATOMS: atom_id res chain seq x y z
N MET A 1 30.09 19.51 -28.74
CA MET A 1 29.04 18.57 -29.17
C MET A 1 29.36 17.11 -28.79
N ARG A 2 30.56 16.59 -29.10
CA ARG A 2 30.98 15.21 -28.77
C ARG A 2 31.00 14.87 -27.27
N GLN A 3 31.48 15.77 -26.40
CA GLN A 3 31.43 15.54 -24.94
C GLN A 3 29.99 15.43 -24.39
N ARG A 4 29.07 16.29 -24.84
CA ARG A 4 27.67 16.24 -24.43
C ARG A 4 27.00 14.91 -24.79
N GLN A 5 27.33 14.34 -25.96
CA GLN A 5 26.83 13.02 -26.35
C GLN A 5 27.40 11.90 -25.47
N VAL A 6 28.69 11.96 -25.12
CA VAL A 6 29.31 10.96 -24.24
C VAL A 6 28.67 10.98 -22.85
N TYR A 7 28.46 12.17 -22.27
CA TYR A 7 27.77 12.28 -20.97
C TYR A 7 26.34 11.72 -21.03
N PHE A 8 25.60 12.02 -22.10
CA PHE A 8 24.23 11.51 -22.25
C PHE A 8 24.21 9.97 -22.36
N ALA A 9 25.14 9.38 -23.11
CA ALA A 9 25.26 7.94 -23.25
C ALA A 9 25.65 7.26 -21.93
N VAL A 10 26.59 7.84 -21.17
CA VAL A 10 27.00 7.30 -19.86
C VAL A 10 25.86 7.37 -18.85
N ILE A 11 25.13 8.49 -18.80
CA ILE A 11 23.96 8.64 -17.91
C ILE A 11 22.89 7.63 -18.29
N LEU A 12 22.56 7.49 -19.58
CA LEU A 12 21.56 6.53 -20.05
C LEU A 12 21.96 5.09 -19.69
N ALA A 13 23.20 4.69 -19.99
CA ALA A 13 23.70 3.35 -19.67
C ALA A 13 23.69 3.08 -18.16
N ALA A 14 24.10 4.06 -17.35
CA ALA A 14 24.04 3.98 -15.90
C ALA A 14 22.59 3.81 -15.41
N THR A 15 21.63 4.58 -15.95
CA THR A 15 20.22 4.45 -15.55
C THR A 15 19.62 3.10 -15.91
N LEU A 16 19.92 2.56 -17.10
CA LEU A 16 19.41 1.26 -17.54
C LEU A 16 19.97 0.11 -16.69
N ALA A 17 21.23 0.21 -16.25
CA ALA A 17 21.89 -0.81 -15.44
C ALA A 17 21.28 -1.01 -14.04
N VAL A 18 20.50 -0.03 -13.54
CA VAL A 18 19.82 -0.11 -12.23
C VAL A 18 18.30 -0.29 -12.34
N ILE A 19 17.74 -0.53 -13.54
CA ILE A 19 16.31 -0.82 -13.66
C ILE A 19 16.02 -2.23 -13.16
N SER A 20 15.13 -2.33 -12.16
CA SER A 20 14.57 -3.58 -11.66
C SER A 20 13.07 -3.65 -11.90
N GLY A 21 12.57 -4.81 -12.34
CA GLY A 21 11.13 -5.09 -12.41
C GLY A 21 10.60 -5.72 -11.11
N ALA A 22 9.33 -5.52 -10.81
CA ALA A 22 8.63 -6.21 -9.73
C ALA A 22 7.34 -6.85 -10.27
N VAL A 23 7.04 -8.07 -9.83
CA VAL A 23 5.76 -8.74 -10.13
C VAL A 23 4.80 -8.48 -8.97
N ILE A 24 3.67 -7.86 -9.26
CA ILE A 24 2.62 -7.58 -8.29
C ILE A 24 1.50 -8.60 -8.47
N THR A 25 1.23 -9.39 -7.43
CA THR A 25 0.15 -10.39 -7.40
C THR A 25 -0.98 -9.96 -6.46
N GLY A 26 -2.16 -10.55 -6.61
CA GLY A 26 -3.29 -10.31 -5.70
C GLY A 26 -3.95 -8.96 -5.89
N VAL A 27 -4.07 -8.48 -7.13
CA VAL A 27 -4.77 -7.23 -7.46
C VAL A 27 -6.27 -7.34 -7.13
N CYS A 28 -6.86 -6.27 -6.63
CA CYS A 28 -8.24 -6.26 -6.14
C CYS A 28 -8.98 -4.95 -6.43
N GLU A 29 -10.31 -5.01 -6.30
CA GLU A 29 -11.18 -3.83 -6.38
C GLU A 29 -11.99 -3.54 -5.11
N ASN A 30 -12.17 -4.54 -4.25
CA ASN A 30 -12.84 -4.41 -2.96
C ASN A 30 -12.39 -5.50 -1.96
N ASP A 31 -12.78 -5.35 -0.69
CA ASP A 31 -12.40 -6.29 0.37
C ASP A 31 -13.01 -7.68 0.12
N ILE A 32 -14.19 -7.74 -0.52
CA ILE A 32 -14.91 -8.99 -0.81
C ILE A 32 -14.06 -9.94 -1.67
N GLN A 33 -13.37 -9.44 -2.70
CA GLN A 33 -12.47 -10.24 -3.53
C GLN A 33 -11.32 -10.85 -2.71
N CYS A 34 -10.77 -10.09 -1.76
CA CYS A 34 -9.65 -10.54 -0.93
C CYS A 34 -10.09 -11.59 0.09
N ILE A 35 -11.27 -11.41 0.68
CA ILE A 35 -11.86 -12.36 1.63
C ILE A 35 -12.24 -13.67 0.92
N ALA A 36 -12.88 -13.58 -0.25
CA ALA A 36 -13.22 -14.74 -1.07
C ALA A 36 -11.98 -15.51 -1.54
N GLY A 37 -10.86 -14.81 -1.74
CA GLY A 37 -9.56 -15.38 -2.09
C GLY A 37 -8.88 -16.21 -0.98
N GLY A 38 -9.49 -16.32 0.22
CA GLY A 38 -9.06 -17.23 1.27
C GLY A 38 -8.36 -16.58 2.47
N THR A 39 -8.10 -15.27 2.43
CA THR A 39 -7.57 -14.51 3.57
C THR A 39 -8.72 -13.85 4.33
N ARG A 40 -9.25 -14.51 5.37
CA ARG A 40 -10.39 -14.02 6.16
C ARG A 40 -10.15 -12.63 6.78
N ASP A 41 -8.89 -12.28 7.00
CA ASP A 41 -8.46 -11.00 7.58
C ASP A 41 -7.66 -10.19 6.56
N SER A 42 -8.31 -9.78 5.47
CA SER A 42 -7.66 -9.01 4.41
C SER A 42 -8.52 -7.88 3.87
N CYS A 43 -7.85 -6.84 3.37
CA CYS A 43 -8.49 -5.72 2.71
C CYS A 43 -7.85 -5.43 1.36
N CYS A 44 -8.57 -4.66 0.53
CA CYS A 44 -8.07 -4.14 -0.72
C CYS A 44 -7.47 -2.74 -0.54
N SER A 45 -6.14 -2.64 -0.56
CA SER A 45 -5.40 -1.42 -0.28
C SER A 45 -4.26 -1.19 -1.28
N ARG A 46 -3.80 0.05 -1.39
CA ARG A 46 -2.72 0.45 -2.32
C ARG A 46 -1.42 -0.32 -2.02
N TRP A 47 -0.73 -0.81 -3.06
CA TRP A 47 0.52 -1.58 -2.94
C TRP A 47 1.60 -0.81 -2.17
N SER A 48 1.80 0.47 -2.49
CA SER A 48 2.78 1.37 -1.88
C SER A 48 2.21 2.77 -1.69
N PRO A 49 2.79 3.66 -0.86
CA PRO A 49 2.26 5.00 -0.61
C PRO A 49 2.00 5.82 -1.87
N LEU A 50 2.89 5.71 -2.86
CA LEU A 50 2.85 6.45 -4.12
C LEU A 50 2.26 5.63 -5.29
N GLY A 51 1.93 4.35 -5.06
CA GLY A 51 1.39 3.48 -6.10
C GLY A 51 -0.06 3.79 -6.47
N ALA A 52 -0.49 3.37 -7.65
CA ALA A 52 -1.90 3.40 -8.05
C ALA A 52 -2.55 2.00 -8.08
N VAL A 53 -1.74 0.95 -7.90
CA VAL A 53 -2.19 -0.45 -7.89
C VAL A 53 -2.69 -0.81 -6.50
N TYR A 54 -3.82 -1.51 -6.45
CA TYR A 54 -4.41 -2.03 -5.21
C TYR A 54 -4.27 -3.53 -5.17
N VAL A 55 -3.95 -4.06 -4.00
CA VAL A 55 -3.75 -5.48 -3.76
C VAL A 55 -4.40 -5.91 -2.45
N CYS A 56 -4.67 -7.20 -2.35
CA CYS A 56 -5.06 -7.83 -1.11
C CYS A 56 -3.89 -7.80 -0.12
N LYS A 57 -4.14 -7.21 1.03
CA LYS A 57 -3.21 -7.11 2.16
C LYS A 57 -3.86 -7.66 3.40
N THR A 58 -3.07 -8.22 4.31
CA THR A 58 -3.56 -8.60 5.63
C THR A 58 -3.96 -7.36 6.43
N MET A 59 -4.90 -7.52 7.37
CA MET A 59 -5.23 -6.48 8.34
C MET A 59 -3.99 -6.01 9.12
N GLY A 60 -4.05 -4.76 9.59
CA GLY A 60 -2.97 -4.10 10.32
C GLY A 60 -2.72 -4.75 11.68
N LYS A 61 -1.48 -5.15 11.94
CA LYS A 61 -1.04 -5.76 13.20
C LYS A 61 -0.55 -4.70 14.19
N ARG A 62 -0.41 -5.08 15.45
CA ARG A 62 0.13 -4.21 16.51
C ARG A 62 1.46 -3.58 16.08
N GLY A 63 1.55 -2.25 16.19
CA GLY A 63 2.71 -1.46 15.80
C GLY A 63 2.80 -1.10 14.31
N GLU A 64 1.89 -1.59 13.46
CA GLU A 64 1.83 -1.20 12.05
C GLU A 64 1.10 0.13 11.87
N PRO A 65 1.48 0.93 10.86
CA PRO A 65 0.85 2.21 10.59
C PRO A 65 -0.59 2.04 10.11
N CYS A 66 -1.47 2.90 10.61
CA CYS A 66 -2.89 2.91 10.28
C CYS A 66 -3.33 4.35 9.97
N HIS A 67 -4.48 4.49 9.32
CA HIS A 67 -5.08 5.80 9.07
C HIS A 67 -6.38 5.92 9.86
N VAL A 68 -6.52 6.98 10.66
CA VAL A 68 -7.64 7.12 11.62
C VAL A 68 -9.04 7.04 10.98
N LYS A 69 -9.16 7.47 9.72
CA LYS A 69 -10.44 7.36 8.97
C LYS A 69 -10.71 5.98 8.37
N ALA A 70 -9.69 5.14 8.19
CA ALA A 70 -9.87 3.81 7.61
C ALA A 70 -10.65 2.91 8.57
N GLU A 71 -10.41 3.07 9.87
CA GLU A 71 -11.13 2.35 10.96
C GLU A 71 -12.62 2.68 11.01
N ALA A 72 -13.02 3.88 10.56
CA ALA A 72 -14.41 4.32 10.57
C ALA A 72 -15.23 3.79 9.37
N LEU A 73 -14.58 3.11 8.42
CA LEU A 73 -15.26 2.55 7.25
C LEU A 73 -15.83 1.17 7.59
N PRO A 74 -16.96 0.77 6.99
CA PRO A 74 -17.49 -0.58 7.17
C PRO A 74 -16.50 -1.61 6.63
N TYR A 75 -16.42 -2.75 7.30
CA TYR A 75 -15.71 -3.94 6.82
C TYR A 75 -16.69 -5.12 6.68
N PRO A 76 -16.70 -5.84 5.54
CA PRO A 76 -15.93 -5.56 4.33
C PRO A 76 -16.38 -4.30 3.59
N LEU A 77 -15.44 -3.56 3.02
CA LEU A 77 -15.72 -2.41 2.17
C LEU A 77 -15.99 -2.86 0.73
N ASP A 78 -17.13 -2.45 0.16
CA ASP A 78 -17.39 -2.54 -1.29
C ASP A 78 -16.67 -1.40 -2.04
N GLY A 79 -15.35 -1.39 -1.93
CA GLY A 79 -14.48 -0.36 -2.47
C GLY A 79 -13.04 -0.52 -2.00
N LYS A 80 -12.19 0.47 -2.33
CA LYS A 80 -10.74 0.42 -2.10
C LYS A 80 -10.31 1.33 -0.96
N HIS A 81 -9.46 0.82 -0.08
CA HIS A 81 -8.81 1.61 0.96
C HIS A 81 -7.73 2.50 0.35
N ARG A 82 -7.87 3.82 0.46
CA ARG A 82 -6.90 4.78 -0.12
C ARG A 82 -5.55 4.78 0.58
N PHE A 83 -5.53 4.55 1.89
CA PHE A 83 -4.29 4.39 2.63
C PHE A 83 -3.63 3.08 2.25
N TRP A 84 -2.30 3.02 2.21
CA TRP A 84 -1.55 1.86 1.70
C TRP A 84 -1.40 0.71 2.72
N HIS A 85 -1.94 0.86 3.93
CA HIS A 85 -2.18 -0.23 4.86
C HIS A 85 -3.67 -0.47 5.03
N CYS A 86 -4.02 -1.70 5.39
CA CYS A 86 -5.36 -2.04 5.84
C CYS A 86 -5.69 -1.40 7.20
N PRO A 87 -7.00 -1.31 7.54
CA PRO A 87 -7.43 -1.05 8.91
C PRO A 87 -6.80 -2.02 9.90
N CYS A 88 -6.82 -1.68 11.19
CA CYS A 88 -6.29 -2.56 12.21
C CYS A 88 -7.13 -3.85 12.29
N MET A 89 -6.49 -4.96 12.68
CA MET A 89 -7.23 -6.21 12.91
C MET A 89 -8.14 -6.09 14.13
N GLU A 90 -9.10 -7.00 14.24
CA GLU A 90 -10.04 -7.05 15.36
C GLU A 90 -9.31 -7.02 16.72
N GLY A 91 -9.80 -6.19 17.64
CA GLY A 91 -9.21 -6.00 18.97
C GLY A 91 -8.06 -5.00 19.05
N LEU A 92 -7.67 -4.37 17.94
CA LEU A 92 -6.74 -3.24 17.90
C LEU A 92 -7.45 -1.96 17.47
N MET A 93 -6.89 -0.82 17.85
CA MET A 93 -7.38 0.50 17.44
C MET A 93 -6.26 1.35 16.84
N CYS A 94 -6.62 2.25 15.92
CA CYS A 94 -5.67 3.19 15.36
C CYS A 94 -5.43 4.37 16.32
N VAL A 95 -4.29 4.37 17.02
CA VAL A 95 -3.92 5.43 17.97
C VAL A 95 -2.98 6.41 17.29
N SER A 96 -3.36 7.69 17.24
CA SER A 96 -2.52 8.79 16.75
C SER A 96 -2.35 9.86 17.83
N GLY A 97 -1.27 10.64 17.73
CA GLY A 97 -1.09 11.84 18.55
C GLY A 97 -2.04 12.96 18.13
N ASP A 98 -2.13 14.01 18.96
CA ASP A 98 -3.10 15.11 18.77
C ASP A 98 -3.08 15.69 17.35
N GLY A 99 -4.19 15.50 16.63
CA GLY A 99 -4.41 16.03 15.27
C GLY A 99 -3.77 15.22 14.13
N ALA A 100 -3.03 14.13 14.41
CA ALA A 100 -2.41 13.31 13.38
C ALA A 100 -3.43 12.37 12.71
N ARG A 101 -3.37 12.27 11.36
CA ARG A 101 -4.24 11.38 10.56
C ARG A 101 -3.70 9.96 10.42
N VAL A 102 -2.42 9.78 10.71
CA VAL A 102 -1.73 8.49 10.67
C VAL A 102 -1.33 8.17 12.11
N GLY A 103 -1.61 6.95 12.52
CA GLY A 103 -1.31 6.41 13.83
C GLY A 103 -0.65 5.04 13.72
N MET A 104 -0.65 4.32 14.84
CA MET A 104 -0.24 2.91 14.90
C MET A 104 -1.38 2.06 15.45
N CYS A 105 -1.48 0.81 14.99
CA CYS A 105 -2.40 -0.15 15.59
C CYS A 105 -1.91 -0.55 16.98
N MET A 106 -2.75 -0.35 17.99
CA MET A 106 -2.45 -0.62 19.40
C MET A 106 -3.57 -1.40 20.07
#